data_AF-A0AAE1PFC6-F1
#
_entry.id   AF-A0AAE1PFC6-F1
#
_cell.length_a   1.000
_cell.length_b   1.000
_cell.length_c   1.000
_cell.angle_alpha   90.00
_cell.angle_beta   90.00
_cell.angle_gamma   90.00
#
_symmetry.space_group_name_H-M   'P 1'
#
loop_
_entity.id
_entity.type
_entity.pdbx_description
1 polymer ?
#
loop_
_entity_poly.entity_id
_entity_poly.type
_entity_poly.pdbx_seq_one_letter_code
_entity_poly.pdbx_strand_id
1 'polypeptide(L)'
;MHRKLYKKRPNPNNLRLLQEEVARARQVSMRAKEDKWLEWCATFSQHTSLGQMWRSVRTASGAASPRPAAHPHPQQEAERLATIFTSRGSSNQLPLHTRLAQQQLRPHCDEAIREAMEVADMTDRPFSLQELQQAKRRGRDTATCADGVPYSMLALAGPAGDTALLAMLNASWTAGRLPPAWKETDLQTERAHQA
;
A
#
# COMPACT_ATOMS: atom_id res chain seq x y z
N MET A 1 9.03 23.24 -38.32
CA MET A 1 9.90 24.43 -38.42
C MET A 1 9.45 25.62 -37.55
N HIS A 2 8.15 25.92 -37.46
CA HIS A 2 7.62 27.14 -36.82
C HIS A 2 7.94 27.29 -35.31
N ARG A 3 8.07 26.18 -34.56
CA ARG A 3 8.53 26.22 -33.15
C ARG A 3 9.95 26.77 -32.99
N LYS A 4 10.86 26.45 -33.92
CA LYS A 4 12.23 26.97 -33.93
C LYS A 4 12.27 28.44 -34.38
N LEU A 5 11.38 28.83 -35.31
CA LEU A 5 11.25 30.21 -35.81
C LEU A 5 10.74 31.16 -34.72
N TYR A 6 9.69 30.79 -33.99
CA TYR A 6 9.17 31.56 -32.86
C TYR A 6 10.20 31.71 -31.73
N LYS A 7 10.93 30.64 -31.39
CA LYS A 7 12.01 30.69 -30.39
C LYS A 7 13.13 31.66 -30.76
N LYS A 8 13.44 31.82 -32.05
CA LYS A 8 14.49 32.73 -32.53
C LYS A 8 14.00 34.18 -32.69
N ARG A 9 12.72 34.37 -33.05
CA ARG A 9 12.11 35.69 -33.28
C ARG A 9 10.67 35.70 -32.73
N PRO A 10 10.48 36.00 -31.44
CA PRO A 10 9.15 36.09 -30.86
C PRO A 10 8.44 37.35 -31.39
N ASN A 11 7.44 37.17 -32.25
CA ASN A 11 6.57 38.23 -32.73
C ASN A 11 5.16 37.69 -32.99
N PRO A 12 4.13 38.56 -33.14
CA PRO A 12 2.73 38.12 -33.27
C PRO A 12 2.48 37.22 -34.48
N ASN A 13 3.14 37.50 -35.61
CA ASN A 13 3.01 36.71 -36.84
C ASN A 13 3.57 35.28 -36.67
N ASN A 14 4.74 35.15 -36.04
CA ASN A 14 5.38 33.86 -35.78
C ASN A 14 4.61 33.04 -34.73
N LEU A 15 3.98 33.72 -33.76
CA LEU A 15 3.08 33.07 -32.80
C LEU A 15 1.84 32.50 -33.51
N ARG A 16 1.20 33.28 -34.39
CA ARG A 16 0.04 32.82 -35.18
C ARG A 16 0.39 31.60 -36.03
N LEU A 17 1.51 31.64 -36.76
CA LEU A 17 1.99 30.50 -37.55
C LEU A 17 2.23 29.26 -36.69
N LEU A 18 2.80 29.42 -35.49
CA LEU A 18 2.99 28.30 -34.56
C LEU A 18 1.65 27.72 -34.08
N GLN A 19 0.68 28.59 -33.74
CA GLN A 19 -0.65 28.17 -33.29
C GLN A 19 -1.41 27.42 -34.39
N GLU A 20 -1.38 27.92 -35.62
CA GLU A 20 -2.00 27.27 -36.79
C GLU A 20 -1.41 25.89 -37.05
N GLU A 21 -0.08 25.76 -36.99
CA GLU A 21 0.60 24.48 -37.16
C GLU A 21 0.31 23.49 -36.02
N VAL A 22 0.24 23.98 -34.78
CA VAL A 22 -0.16 23.15 -33.63
C VAL A 22 -1.61 22.71 -33.76
N ALA A 23 -2.51 23.60 -34.18
CA ALA A 23 -3.91 23.26 -34.41
C ALA A 23 -4.06 22.21 -35.52
N ARG A 24 -3.32 22.37 -36.64
CA ARG A 24 -3.29 21.39 -37.73
C ARG A 24 -2.75 20.04 -37.26
N ALA A 25 -1.64 20.02 -36.52
CA ALA A 25 -1.07 18.79 -35.98
C ALA A 25 -2.03 18.09 -35.01
N ARG A 26 -2.75 18.85 -34.17
CA ARG A 26 -3.79 18.31 -33.29
C ARG A 26 -4.95 17.71 -34.08
N GLN A 27 -5.44 18.40 -35.11
CA GLN A 27 -6.52 17.88 -35.97
C GLN A 27 -6.12 16.59 -36.67
N VAL A 28 -4.92 16.53 -37.25
CA VAL A 28 -4.41 15.31 -37.89
C VAL A 28 -4.28 14.17 -36.88
N SER A 29 -3.76 14.45 -35.68
CA SER A 29 -3.67 13.44 -34.62
C SER A 29 -5.03 12.95 -34.15
N MET A 30 -6.03 13.83 -34.03
CA MET A 30 -7.39 13.46 -33.64
C MET A 30 -8.05 12.58 -34.71
N ARG A 31 -7.94 12.97 -35.99
CA ARG A 31 -8.44 12.15 -37.12
C ARG A 31 -7.78 10.78 -37.16
N ALA A 32 -6.45 10.72 -37.07
CA ALA A 32 -5.74 9.44 -37.06
C ALA A 32 -6.14 8.54 -35.87
N LYS A 33 -6.42 9.12 -34.70
CA LYS A 33 -6.92 8.37 -33.54
C LYS A 33 -8.34 7.87 -33.76
N GLU A 34 -9.21 8.69 -34.34
CA GLU A 34 -10.58 8.33 -34.67
C GLU A 34 -10.64 7.21 -35.72
N ASP A 35 -9.87 7.34 -36.80
CA ASP A 35 -9.75 6.31 -37.84
C ASP A 35 -9.27 4.98 -37.25
N LYS A 36 -8.22 5.02 -36.41
CA LYS A 36 -7.71 3.81 -35.74
C LYS A 36 -8.68 3.24 -34.72
N TRP A 37 -9.45 4.08 -34.04
CA TRP A 37 -10.49 3.65 -33.12
C TRP A 37 -11.60 2.90 -33.87
N LEU A 38 -12.07 3.45 -34.99
CA LEU A 38 -13.09 2.81 -35.82
C LEU A 38 -12.60 1.51 -36.43
N GLU A 39 -11.36 1.47 -36.95
CA GLU A 39 -10.73 0.26 -37.47
C GLU A 39 -10.63 -0.82 -36.38
N TRP A 40 -10.27 -0.43 -35.16
CA TRP A 40 -10.21 -1.34 -34.03
C TRP A 40 -11.60 -1.82 -33.59
N CYS A 41 -12.61 -0.96 -33.55
CA CYS A 41 -13.99 -1.35 -33.29
C CYS A 41 -14.52 -2.37 -34.32
N ALA A 42 -14.09 -2.27 -35.58
CA ALA A 42 -14.45 -3.22 -36.62
C ALA A 42 -13.81 -4.61 -36.45
N THR A 43 -12.79 -4.77 -35.59
CA THR A 43 -12.20 -6.08 -35.28
C THR A 43 -13.04 -6.93 -34.33
N PHE A 44 -14.01 -6.33 -33.64
CA PHE A 44 -14.94 -7.07 -32.78
C PHE A 44 -15.97 -7.80 -33.65
N SER A 45 -16.08 -9.12 -33.46
CA SER A 45 -17.08 -9.95 -34.12
C SER A 45 -17.88 -10.73 -33.10
N GLN A 46 -18.91 -11.45 -33.55
CA GLN A 46 -19.67 -12.41 -32.73
C GLN A 46 -18.81 -13.48 -32.05
N HIS A 47 -17.58 -13.69 -32.51
CA HIS A 47 -16.63 -14.64 -31.93
C HIS A 47 -15.72 -14.01 -30.86
N THR A 48 -15.78 -12.69 -30.65
CA THR A 48 -15.00 -12.05 -29.59
C THR A 48 -15.65 -12.29 -28.24
N SER A 49 -14.96 -13.02 -27.36
CA SER A 49 -15.45 -13.26 -26.01
C SER A 49 -15.58 -11.96 -25.21
N LEU A 50 -16.54 -11.92 -24.28
CA LEU A 50 -16.74 -10.79 -23.36
C LEU A 50 -15.45 -10.41 -22.61
N GLY A 51 -14.65 -11.41 -22.21
CA GLY A 51 -13.37 -11.19 -21.54
C GLY A 51 -12.27 -10.60 -22.44
N GLN A 52 -12.29 -10.88 -23.75
CA GLN A 52 -11.41 -10.20 -24.70
C GLN A 52 -11.85 -8.75 -24.92
N MET A 53 -13.16 -8.52 -25.03
CA MET A 53 -13.72 -7.16 -25.16
C MET A 53 -13.36 -6.27 -23.97
N TRP A 54 -13.50 -6.77 -22.75
CA TRP A 54 -13.12 -6.03 -21.54
C TRP A 54 -11.62 -5.72 -21.44
N ARG A 55 -10.75 -6.67 -21.82
CA ARG A 55 -9.30 -6.43 -21.88
C ARG A 55 -8.96 -5.36 -22.90
N SER A 56 -9.55 -5.45 -24.08
CA SER A 56 -9.43 -4.48 -25.17
C SER A 56 -9.84 -3.07 -24.71
N VAL A 57 -11.01 -2.92 -24.07
CA VAL A 57 -11.48 -1.64 -23.51
C VAL A 57 -10.53 -1.10 -22.44
N ARG A 58 -10.03 -1.95 -21.54
CA ARG A 58 -9.08 -1.56 -20.48
C ARG A 58 -7.77 -1.03 -21.06
N THR A 59 -7.23 -1.68 -22.08
CA THR A 59 -6.02 -1.22 -22.78
C THR A 59 -6.26 0.14 -23.45
N ALA A 60 -7.41 0.31 -24.12
CA ALA A 60 -7.72 1.55 -24.82
C ALA A 60 -8.01 2.74 -23.88
N SER A 61 -8.55 2.48 -22.68
CA SER A 61 -8.76 3.50 -21.66
C SER A 61 -7.48 3.91 -20.92
N GLY A 62 -6.33 3.28 -21.24
CA GLY A 62 -5.06 3.52 -20.56
C GLY A 62 -5.00 2.95 -19.15
N ALA A 63 -6.00 2.14 -18.76
CA ALA A 63 -5.93 1.38 -17.52
C ALA A 63 -4.83 0.32 -17.68
N ALA A 64 -3.88 0.31 -16.73
CA ALA A 64 -2.70 -0.54 -16.80
C ALA A 64 -3.10 -2.00 -17.05
N SER A 65 -2.42 -2.65 -18.00
CA SER A 65 -2.46 -4.11 -18.13
C SER A 65 -2.17 -4.73 -16.76
N PRO A 66 -2.83 -5.84 -16.38
CA PRO A 66 -2.40 -6.61 -15.22
C PRO A 66 -0.88 -6.80 -15.31
N ARG A 67 -0.17 -6.42 -14.26
CA ARG A 67 1.28 -6.66 -14.21
C ARG A 67 1.48 -8.16 -14.40
N PRO A 68 2.50 -8.59 -15.16
CA PRO A 68 2.83 -10.01 -15.24
C PRO A 68 2.97 -10.57 -13.83
N ALA A 69 2.65 -11.86 -13.69
CA ALA A 69 2.66 -12.55 -12.41
C ALA A 69 3.94 -12.24 -11.63
N ALA A 70 3.78 -11.99 -10.33
CA ALA A 70 4.90 -11.89 -9.39
C ALA A 70 5.83 -13.10 -9.58
N HIS A 71 7.13 -12.86 -9.37
CA HIS A 71 8.25 -13.80 -9.46
C HIS A 71 7.86 -15.30 -9.54
N PRO A 72 8.42 -16.11 -10.47
CA PRO A 72 8.02 -17.52 -10.71
C PRO A 72 7.85 -18.38 -9.45
N HIS A 73 8.62 -18.07 -8.40
CA HIS A 73 8.45 -18.61 -7.06
C HIS A 73 8.40 -17.45 -6.04
N PRO A 74 7.21 -16.91 -5.73
CA PRO A 74 7.10 -15.69 -4.92
C PRO A 74 7.53 -15.93 -3.47
N GLN A 75 7.25 -17.12 -2.93
CA GLN A 75 7.66 -17.50 -1.57
C GLN A 75 9.18 -17.60 -1.43
N GLN A 76 9.85 -18.28 -2.36
CA GLN A 76 11.31 -18.40 -2.34
C GLN A 76 11.99 -17.03 -2.43
N GLU A 77 11.45 -16.13 -3.25
CA GLU A 77 11.97 -14.77 -3.35
C GLU A 77 11.71 -13.96 -2.08
N ALA A 78 10.54 -14.11 -1.45
CA ALA A 78 10.25 -13.49 -0.16
C ALA A 78 11.21 -13.98 0.94
N GLU A 79 11.44 -15.29 1.05
CA GLU A 79 12.38 -15.88 1.99
C GLU A 79 13.83 -15.42 1.72
N ARG A 80 14.23 -15.35 0.45
CA ARG A 80 15.54 -14.80 0.05
C ARG A 80 15.69 -13.34 0.48
N LEU A 81 14.68 -12.51 0.23
CA LEU A 81 14.67 -11.11 0.63
C LEU A 81 14.69 -10.95 2.15
N ALA A 82 13.92 -11.74 2.88
CA ALA A 82 13.93 -11.78 4.33
C ALA A 82 15.33 -12.13 4.86
N THR A 83 15.97 -13.16 4.30
CA THR A 83 17.33 -13.57 4.67
C THR A 83 18.35 -12.46 4.43
N ILE A 84 18.25 -11.77 3.27
CA ILE A 84 19.12 -10.64 2.95
C ILE A 84 18.90 -9.49 3.93
N PHE A 85 17.64 -9.19 4.26
CA PHE A 85 17.28 -8.13 5.20
C PHE A 85 17.81 -8.44 6.60
N THR A 86 17.60 -9.66 7.11
CA THR A 86 18.10 -10.10 8.42
C THR A 86 19.62 -10.08 8.47
N SER A 87 20.29 -10.54 7.41
CA SER A 87 21.75 -10.47 7.28
C SER A 87 22.23 -9.02 7.38
N ARG A 88 21.62 -8.11 6.59
CA ARG A 88 21.97 -6.68 6.57
C ARG A 88 21.67 -5.94 7.87
N GLY A 89 20.58 -6.31 8.54
CA GLY A 89 20.20 -5.75 9.83
C GLY A 89 20.98 -6.34 11.01
N SER A 90 21.82 -7.36 10.78
CA SER A 90 22.59 -7.99 11.85
C SER A 90 23.63 -7.01 12.41
N SER A 91 23.71 -6.92 13.74
CA SER A 91 24.75 -6.14 14.42
C SER A 91 26.18 -6.58 14.04
N ASN A 92 26.36 -7.78 13.49
CA ASN A 92 27.65 -8.28 12.99
C ASN A 92 28.16 -7.52 11.76
N GLN A 93 27.27 -6.84 11.01
CA GLN A 93 27.66 -5.99 9.89
C GLN A 93 28.13 -4.59 10.33
N LEU A 94 27.97 -4.25 11.61
CA LEU A 94 28.43 -2.97 12.15
C LEU A 94 29.96 -2.94 12.30
N PRO A 95 30.60 -1.77 12.11
CA PRO A 95 32.02 -1.59 12.38
C PRO A 95 32.40 -2.05 13.80
N LEU A 96 33.63 -2.56 13.97
CA LEU A 96 34.09 -3.12 15.25
C LEU A 96 33.91 -2.14 16.42
N HIS A 97 34.26 -0.86 16.24
CA HIS A 97 34.13 0.15 17.28
C HIS A 97 32.66 0.37 17.70
N THR A 98 31.71 0.29 16.76
CA THR A 98 30.27 0.41 17.03
C THR A 98 29.77 -0.79 17.84
N ARG A 99 30.22 -2.00 17.49
CA ARG A 99 29.86 -3.22 18.22
C ARG A 99 30.39 -3.20 19.65
N LEU A 100 31.64 -2.76 19.85
CA LEU A 100 32.24 -2.64 21.17
C LEU A 100 31.50 -1.61 22.03
N ALA A 101 31.17 -0.44 21.47
CA ALA A 101 30.38 0.57 22.16
C ALA A 101 28.98 0.06 22.54
N GLN A 102 28.30 -0.65 21.63
CA GLN A 102 27.01 -1.30 21.94
C GLN A 102 27.14 -2.32 23.07
N GLN A 103 28.18 -3.16 23.07
CA GLN A 103 28.41 -4.13 24.14
C GLN A 103 28.69 -3.47 25.50
N GLN A 104 29.46 -2.38 25.51
CA GLN A 104 29.77 -1.62 26.72
C GLN A 104 28.54 -0.91 27.30
N LEU A 105 27.66 -0.39 26.44
CA LEU A 105 26.45 0.33 26.85
C LEU A 105 25.29 -0.60 27.21
N ARG A 106 25.27 -1.83 26.67
CA ARG A 106 24.20 -2.81 26.89
C ARG A 106 23.80 -3.00 28.36
N PRO A 107 24.71 -3.23 29.33
CA PRO A 107 24.32 -3.40 30.73
C PRO A 107 23.63 -2.15 31.30
N HIS A 108 24.08 -0.95 30.91
CA HIS A 108 23.44 0.30 31.36
C HIS A 108 22.06 0.47 30.71
N CYS A 109 21.89 0.10 29.45
CA CYS A 109 20.58 0.10 28.80
C CYS A 109 19.63 -0.91 29.47
N ASP A 110 20.11 -2.11 29.76
CA ASP A 110 19.33 -3.16 30.41
C ASP A 110 18.93 -2.76 31.83
N GLU A 111 19.81 -2.06 32.56
CA GLU A 111 19.50 -1.49 33.88
C GLU A 111 18.45 -0.39 33.78
N ALA A 112 18.64 0.58 32.88
CA ALA A 112 17.69 1.67 32.68
C ALA A 112 16.30 1.16 32.26
N ILE A 113 16.23 0.11 31.45
CA ILE A 113 14.96 -0.56 31.10
C ILE A 113 14.33 -1.18 32.35
N ARG A 114 15.11 -1.87 33.18
CA ARG A 114 14.60 -2.49 34.41
C ARG A 114 14.09 -1.45 35.40
N GLU A 115 14.85 -0.38 35.62
CA GLU A 115 14.43 0.75 36.45
C GLU A 115 13.14 1.36 35.91
N ALA A 116 13.04 1.59 34.60
CA ALA A 116 11.83 2.12 33.98
C ALA A 116 10.62 1.18 34.11
N MET A 117 10.81 -0.14 34.16
CA MET A 117 9.74 -1.10 34.39
C MET A 117 9.22 -1.10 35.83
N GLU A 118 10.05 -0.76 36.82
CA GLU A 118 9.66 -0.69 38.24
C GLU A 118 8.97 0.64 38.59
N VAL A 119 9.22 1.69 37.80
CA VAL A 119 8.59 2.99 37.97
C VAL A 119 7.20 2.96 37.35
N ALA A 120 6.17 2.97 38.20
CA ALA A 120 4.79 3.10 37.74
C ALA A 120 4.56 4.46 37.05
N ASP A 121 4.17 4.42 35.78
CA ASP A 121 3.83 5.60 34.99
C ASP A 121 2.32 5.88 35.05
N MET A 122 1.94 7.13 34.79
CA MET A 122 0.53 7.52 34.70
C MET A 122 -0.20 6.84 33.52
N THR A 123 0.56 6.34 32.54
CA THR A 123 0.08 5.60 31.38
C THR A 123 -0.11 4.10 31.63
N ASP A 124 0.35 3.55 32.77
CA ASP A 124 0.18 2.13 33.14
C ASP A 124 -1.21 1.83 33.70
N ARG A 125 -2.25 2.26 32.99
CA ARG A 125 -3.64 2.13 33.41
C ARG A 125 -4.46 1.43 32.32
N PRO A 126 -5.53 0.72 32.69
CA PRO A 126 -6.46 0.17 31.71
C PRO A 126 -6.99 1.26 30.79
N PHE A 127 -7.16 0.92 29.51
CA PHE A 127 -7.70 1.80 28.49
C PHE A 127 -9.08 2.30 28.90
N SER A 128 -9.32 3.59 28.62
CA SER A 128 -10.59 4.25 28.82
C SER A 128 -11.48 4.16 27.58
N LEU A 129 -12.79 4.34 27.78
CA LEU A 129 -13.74 4.41 26.66
C LEU A 129 -13.43 5.59 25.72
N GLN A 130 -12.93 6.70 26.27
CA GLN A 130 -12.57 7.88 25.49
C GLN A 130 -11.39 7.61 24.55
N GLU A 131 -10.37 6.90 25.02
CA GLU A 131 -9.22 6.50 24.19
C GLU A 131 -9.67 5.56 23.06
N LEU A 132 -10.53 4.58 23.37
CA LEU A 132 -11.10 3.69 22.36
C LEU A 132 -11.88 4.47 21.29
N GLN A 133 -12.75 5.40 21.70
CA GLN A 133 -13.50 6.24 20.77
C GLN A 133 -12.60 7.14 19.92
N GLN A 134 -11.52 7.67 20.50
CA GLN A 134 -10.55 8.48 19.77
C GLN A 134 -9.77 7.65 18.75
N ALA A 135 -9.38 6.42 19.10
CA ALA A 135 -8.68 5.49 18.20
C ALA A 135 -9.55 5.12 16.99
N LYS A 136 -10.84 4.82 17.21
CA LYS A 136 -11.80 4.48 16.15
C LYS A 136 -11.98 5.58 15.09
N ARG A 137 -11.78 6.86 15.43
CA ARG A 137 -11.98 8.00 14.52
C ARG A 137 -10.88 8.19 13.49
N ARG A 138 -9.73 7.51 13.63
CA ARG A 138 -8.51 7.82 12.88
C ARG A 138 -8.19 6.87 11.72
N GLY A 139 -9.04 5.89 11.43
CA GLY A 139 -8.74 4.85 10.44
C GLY A 139 -9.39 5.07 9.08
N ARG A 140 -8.58 4.98 8.02
CA ARG A 140 -9.07 4.55 6.69
C ARG A 140 -9.15 3.02 6.73
N ASP A 141 -10.14 2.42 6.08
CA ASP A 141 -10.19 0.95 5.98
C ASP A 141 -8.90 0.42 5.35
N THR A 142 -8.11 -0.31 6.14
CA THR A 142 -6.97 -1.09 5.65
C THR A 142 -7.42 -2.52 5.39
N ALA A 143 -6.54 -3.34 4.80
CA ALA A 143 -6.79 -4.77 4.66
C ALA A 143 -7.22 -5.37 6.01
N THR A 144 -8.31 -6.14 5.99
CA THR A 144 -8.84 -6.82 7.18
C THR A 144 -7.95 -7.98 7.58
N CYS A 145 -8.00 -8.36 8.85
CA CYS A 145 -7.38 -9.62 9.28
C CYS A 145 -8.21 -10.82 8.79
N ALA A 146 -7.81 -12.03 9.19
CA ALA A 146 -8.52 -13.30 8.94
C ALA A 146 -9.99 -13.28 9.39
N ASP A 147 -10.31 -12.43 10.36
CA ASP A 147 -11.66 -12.23 10.89
C ASP A 147 -12.60 -11.49 9.93
N GLY A 148 -12.07 -10.88 8.86
CA GLY A 148 -12.84 -10.12 7.89
C GLY A 148 -13.49 -8.85 8.46
N VAL A 149 -13.01 -8.34 9.61
CA VAL A 149 -13.60 -7.18 10.27
C VAL A 149 -12.87 -5.89 9.85
N PRO A 150 -13.48 -5.01 9.03
CA PRO A 150 -12.88 -3.72 8.68
C PRO A 150 -13.03 -2.69 9.80
N TYR A 151 -12.20 -1.65 9.77
CA TYR A 151 -12.27 -0.55 10.74
C TYR A 151 -13.61 0.19 10.69
N SER A 152 -14.25 0.27 9.52
CA SER A 152 -15.61 0.79 9.36
C SER A 152 -16.65 0.01 10.15
N MET A 153 -16.50 -1.31 10.27
CA MET A 153 -17.39 -2.13 11.10
C MET A 153 -17.17 -1.88 12.58
N LEU A 154 -15.91 -1.73 13.02
CA LEU A 154 -15.62 -1.33 14.41
C LEU A 154 -16.15 0.08 14.70
N ALA A 155 -16.05 1.02 13.76
CA ALA A 155 -16.61 2.36 13.88
C ALA A 155 -18.13 2.32 14.15
N LEU A 156 -18.84 1.37 13.55
CA LEU A 156 -20.30 1.18 13.66
C LEU A 156 -20.75 0.26 14.80
N ALA A 157 -19.84 -0.29 15.62
CA ALA A 157 -20.15 -1.27 16.66
C ALA A 157 -21.13 -0.78 17.75
N GLY A 158 -21.35 0.53 17.85
CA GLY A 158 -22.25 1.16 18.82
C GLY A 158 -21.77 1.02 20.28
N PRO A 159 -22.54 1.51 21.27
CA PRO A 159 -22.13 1.53 22.67
C PRO A 159 -21.88 0.15 23.27
N ALA A 160 -22.74 -0.83 22.96
CA ALA A 160 -22.61 -2.19 23.46
C ALA A 160 -21.34 -2.88 22.90
N GLY A 161 -21.08 -2.71 21.60
CA GLY A 161 -19.85 -3.22 20.98
C GLY A 161 -18.60 -2.55 21.56
N ASP A 162 -18.64 -1.25 21.79
CA ASP A 162 -17.52 -0.50 22.38
C ASP A 162 -17.21 -0.96 23.82
N THR A 163 -18.24 -1.24 24.62
CA THR A 163 -18.04 -1.78 25.97
C THR A 163 -17.42 -3.19 25.95
N ALA A 164 -17.86 -4.06 25.02
CA ALA A 164 -17.31 -5.40 24.89
C ALA A 164 -15.86 -5.38 24.39
N LEU A 165 -15.56 -4.53 23.40
CA LEU A 165 -14.23 -4.34 22.85
C LEU A 165 -13.27 -3.79 23.91
N LEU A 166 -13.70 -2.78 24.68
CA LEU A 166 -12.92 -2.23 25.77
C LEU A 166 -12.62 -3.27 26.85
N ALA A 167 -13.62 -4.06 27.24
CA ALA A 167 -13.47 -5.12 28.22
C ALA A 167 -12.45 -6.17 27.75
N MET A 168 -12.50 -6.57 26.48
CA MET A 168 -11.54 -7.51 25.90
C MET A 168 -10.10 -6.95 25.90
N LEU A 169 -9.92 -5.69 25.48
CA LEU A 169 -8.60 -5.04 25.48
C LEU A 169 -8.01 -4.95 26.89
N ASN A 170 -8.82 -4.53 27.86
CA ASN A 170 -8.38 -4.41 29.25
C ASN A 170 -8.15 -5.76 29.93
N ALA A 171 -8.90 -6.81 29.54
CA ALA A 171 -8.62 -8.18 29.97
C ALA A 171 -7.27 -8.67 29.44
N SER A 172 -6.92 -8.38 28.19
CA SER A 172 -5.61 -8.71 27.62
C SER A 172 -4.48 -7.92 28.29
N TRP A 173 -4.69 -6.62 28.54
CA TRP A 173 -3.75 -5.75 29.25
C TRP A 173 -3.45 -6.26 30.66
N THR A 174 -4.48 -6.51 31.46
CA THR A 174 -4.34 -7.00 32.85
C THR A 174 -3.73 -8.39 32.92
N ALA A 175 -4.00 -9.25 31.93
CA ALA A 175 -3.38 -10.57 31.86
C ALA A 175 -1.91 -10.53 31.41
N GLY A 176 -1.45 -9.41 30.82
CA GLY A 176 -0.12 -9.28 30.23
C GLY A 176 0.11 -10.20 29.02
N ARG A 177 -0.96 -10.64 28.35
CA ARG A 177 -0.87 -11.58 27.22
C ARG A 177 -1.85 -11.20 26.12
N LEU A 178 -1.39 -11.32 24.89
CA LEU A 178 -2.23 -11.20 23.70
C LEU A 178 -2.87 -12.56 23.39
N PRO A 179 -4.14 -12.59 22.95
CA PRO A 179 -4.76 -13.80 22.43
C PRO A 179 -3.91 -14.42 21.30
N PRO A 180 -3.69 -15.74 21.28
CA PRO A 180 -2.87 -16.39 20.26
C PRO A 180 -3.43 -16.16 18.85
N ALA A 181 -4.75 -16.12 18.71
CA ALA A 181 -5.44 -15.82 17.45
C ALA A 181 -5.07 -14.45 16.84
N TRP A 182 -4.56 -13.50 17.64
CA TRP A 182 -4.11 -12.20 17.12
C TRP A 182 -2.70 -12.26 16.51
N LYS A 183 -1.96 -13.34 16.73
CA LYS A 183 -0.61 -13.55 16.18
C LYS A 183 -0.61 -14.46 14.95
N GLU A 184 -1.73 -15.10 14.65
CA GLU A 184 -1.89 -15.92 13.46
C GLU A 184 -2.07 -15.00 12.25
N THR A 185 -1.02 -14.90 11.44
CA THR A 185 -1.11 -14.32 10.09
C THR A 185 -1.56 -15.42 9.14
N ASP A 186 -2.85 -15.41 8.80
CA ASP A 186 -3.40 -16.25 7.74
C ASP A 186 -2.86 -15.82 6.37
N LEU A 187 -1.66 -16.29 6.05
CA LEU A 187 -1.15 -16.36 4.68
C LEU A 187 -1.65 -17.63 3.95
N GLN A 188 -2.57 -18.40 4.54
CA GLN A 188 -3.00 -19.71 4.03
C GLN A 188 -4.40 -19.73 3.40
N THR A 189 -5.20 -18.67 3.51
CA THR A 189 -6.62 -18.68 3.07
C THR A 189 -6.86 -18.36 1.59
N GLU A 190 -5.84 -18.46 0.72
CA GLU A 190 -6.05 -18.52 -0.74
C GLU A 190 -6.02 -19.96 -1.30
N ARG A 191 -5.70 -20.97 -0.48
CA ARG A 191 -5.60 -22.37 -0.95
C ARG A 191 -6.92 -23.11 -1.13
N ALA A 192 -8.08 -22.54 -0.77
CA ALA A 192 -9.35 -23.26 -0.76
C ALA A 192 -10.32 -22.94 -1.92
N HIS A 193 -9.98 -22.01 -2.82
CA HIS A 193 -10.86 -21.63 -3.95
C HIS A 193 -10.36 -22.03 -5.34
N GLN A 194 -9.35 -22.90 -5.42
CA GLN A 194 -8.93 -23.56 -6.66
C GLN A 194 -8.81 -25.07 -6.44
N ALA A 195 -9.96 -25.72 -6.30
CA ALA A 195 -10.15 -27.13 -6.59
C ALA A 195 -11.40 -27.27 -7.47
#